data_AF-A0A286XN54-F1
#
_entry.id   AF-A0A286XN54-F1
#
_cell.length_a   1.000
_cell.length_b   1.000
_cell.length_c   1.000
_cell.angle_alpha   90.00
_cell.angle_beta   90.00
_cell.angle_gamma   90.00
#
_symmetry.space_group_name_H-M   'P 1'
#
loop_
_entity.id
_entity.type
_entity.pdbx_description
1 polymer ?
#
loop_
_entity_poly.entity_id
_entity_poly.type
_entity_poly.pdbx_seq_one_letter_code
_entity_poly.pdbx_strand_id
1 'polypeptide(L)'
;GSRAPLRVPTQAMDRAREGSDTELQRKLDHEIRMREGACKLLAACSQREQALEATKSLLVCNSRILSYMGELQRRKEAQVLEKTGRRPSDSGPPPERSPCRGRVCISDWKLLWDTFFFFNRFYLHRWAVFLLLQLGEQIEDTEMILVDRTLTDISFQNNVLFTEAGPDFELRLELYGA
;
A
#
# COMPACT_ATOMS: atom_id res chain seq x y z
N GLY A 1 -3.81 -15.10 -52.37
CA GLY A 1 -4.62 -14.77 -51.19
C GLY A 1 -3.77 -13.93 -50.25
N SER A 2 -4.10 -12.65 -50.12
CA SER A 2 -3.36 -11.68 -49.30
C SER A 2 -3.60 -11.96 -47.81
N ARG A 3 -2.54 -12.25 -47.06
CA ARG A 3 -2.59 -12.46 -45.60
C ARG A 3 -2.42 -11.09 -44.94
N ALA A 4 -3.47 -10.58 -44.30
CA ALA A 4 -3.47 -9.30 -43.60
C ALA A 4 -2.42 -9.28 -42.46
N PRO A 5 -1.79 -8.14 -42.16
CA PRO A 5 -0.78 -8.06 -41.10
C PRO A 5 -1.45 -8.04 -39.72
N LEU A 6 -0.95 -8.91 -38.82
CA LEU A 6 -1.26 -8.93 -37.39
C LEU A 6 -0.72 -7.65 -36.73
N ARG A 7 -1.49 -6.55 -36.71
CA ARG A 7 -1.11 -5.26 -36.09
C ARG A 7 -1.84 -4.97 -34.77
N VAL A 8 -2.11 -6.02 -33.98
CA VAL A 8 -2.99 -5.96 -32.79
C VAL A 8 -2.27 -5.83 -31.42
N PRO A 9 -0.97 -6.14 -31.21
CA PRO A 9 -0.41 -6.17 -29.85
C PRO A 9 -0.32 -4.81 -29.13
N THR A 10 0.08 -3.74 -29.84
CA THR A 10 0.40 -2.43 -29.23
C THR A 10 -0.85 -1.66 -28.77
N GLN A 11 -1.92 -1.64 -29.56
CA GLN A 11 -3.16 -0.95 -29.16
C GLN A 11 -3.88 -1.62 -27.98
N ALA A 12 -3.76 -2.94 -27.84
CA ALA A 12 -4.34 -3.67 -26.72
C ALA A 12 -3.59 -3.40 -25.41
N MET A 13 -2.25 -3.34 -25.47
CA MET A 13 -1.41 -3.00 -24.32
C MET A 13 -1.61 -1.56 -23.85
N ASP A 14 -1.70 -0.60 -24.78
CA ASP A 14 -1.96 0.81 -24.44
C ASP A 14 -3.33 0.98 -23.75
N ARG A 15 -4.38 0.33 -24.25
CA ARG A 15 -5.72 0.36 -23.62
C ARG A 15 -5.77 -0.30 -22.24
N ALA A 16 -5.08 -1.43 -22.06
CA ALA A 16 -5.00 -2.09 -20.76
C ALA A 16 -4.26 -1.22 -19.72
N ARG A 17 -3.19 -0.53 -20.16
CA ARG A 17 -2.41 0.39 -19.32
C ARG A 17 -3.22 1.63 -18.94
N GLU A 18 -3.92 2.25 -19.89
CA GLU A 18 -4.87 3.35 -19.64
C GLU A 18 -5.97 2.94 -18.64
N GLY A 19 -6.52 1.72 -18.79
CA GLY A 19 -7.48 1.17 -17.85
C GLY A 19 -6.93 1.09 -16.43
N SER A 20 -5.71 0.57 -16.27
CA SER A 20 -5.06 0.45 -14.95
C SER A 20 -4.76 1.81 -14.30
N ASP A 21 -4.39 2.82 -15.09
CA ASP A 21 -4.11 4.17 -14.58
C ASP A 21 -5.41 4.87 -14.14
N THR A 22 -6.51 4.66 -14.87
CA THR A 22 -7.83 5.17 -14.45
C THR A 22 -8.31 4.52 -13.16
N GLU A 23 -8.05 3.22 -12.95
CA GLU A 23 -8.38 2.54 -11.69
C GLU A 23 -7.55 3.09 -10.53
N LEU A 24 -6.25 3.26 -10.73
CA LEU A 24 -5.35 3.81 -9.72
C LEU A 24 -5.71 5.25 -9.35
N GLN A 25 -6.08 6.07 -10.33
CA GLN A 25 -6.59 7.43 -10.08
C GLN A 25 -7.88 7.41 -9.25
N ARG A 26 -8.82 6.48 -9.53
CA ARG A 26 -10.04 6.34 -8.71
C ARG A 26 -9.73 5.94 -7.27
N LYS A 27 -8.75 5.04 -7.05
CA LYS A 27 -8.28 4.67 -5.71
C LYS A 27 -7.68 5.89 -5.00
N LEU A 28 -6.84 6.67 -5.66
CA LEU A 28 -6.28 7.91 -5.12
C LEU A 28 -7.38 8.92 -4.72
N ASP A 29 -8.33 9.19 -5.60
CA ASP A 29 -9.42 10.14 -5.33
C ASP A 29 -10.30 9.66 -4.16
N HIS A 30 -10.49 8.34 -4.04
CA HIS A 30 -11.19 7.75 -2.90
C HIS A 30 -10.43 8.00 -1.59
N GLU A 31 -9.12 7.71 -1.54
CA GLU A 31 -8.31 7.92 -0.34
C GLU A 31 -8.21 9.39 0.06
N ILE A 32 -8.20 10.33 -0.89
CA ILE A 32 -8.27 11.77 -0.60
C ILE A 32 -9.57 12.12 0.13
N ARG A 33 -10.72 11.60 -0.35
CA ARG A 33 -12.01 11.81 0.32
C ARG A 33 -12.06 11.13 1.69
N MET A 34 -11.50 9.93 1.82
CA MET A 34 -11.41 9.22 3.10
C MET A 34 -10.58 10.01 4.12
N ARG A 35 -9.43 10.56 3.69
CA ARG A 35 -8.60 11.45 4.51
C ARG A 35 -9.37 12.69 4.99
N GLU A 36 -10.10 13.35 4.10
CA GLU A 36 -10.94 14.51 4.48
C GLU A 36 -12.03 14.13 5.48
N GLY A 37 -12.65 12.97 5.30
CA GLY A 37 -13.61 12.40 6.25
C GLY A 37 -12.98 12.13 7.62
N ALA A 38 -11.80 11.50 7.65
CA ALA A 38 -11.05 11.22 8.87
C ALA A 38 -10.68 12.51 9.62
N CYS A 39 -10.25 13.56 8.92
CA CYS A 39 -9.99 14.87 9.53
C CYS A 39 -11.24 15.46 10.22
N LYS A 40 -12.40 15.39 9.56
CA LYS A 40 -13.67 15.88 10.13
C LYS A 40 -14.10 15.05 11.34
N LEU A 41 -13.97 13.73 11.26
CA LEU A 41 -14.24 12.84 12.39
C LEU A 41 -13.32 13.13 13.57
N LEU A 42 -12.03 13.30 13.32
CA LEU A 42 -11.04 13.61 14.34
C LEU A 42 -11.36 14.93 15.07
N ALA A 43 -11.76 15.97 14.32
CA ALA A 43 -12.19 17.25 14.89
C ALA A 43 -13.47 17.14 15.76
N ALA A 44 -14.30 16.13 15.54
CA ALA A 44 -15.52 15.87 16.30
C ALA A 44 -15.32 14.89 17.47
N CYS A 45 -14.14 14.26 17.60
CA CYS A 45 -13.90 13.26 18.63
C CYS A 45 -13.93 13.89 20.03
N SER A 46 -14.69 13.27 20.93
CA SER A 46 -14.72 13.64 22.36
C SER A 46 -14.05 12.59 23.25
N GLN A 47 -13.84 11.38 22.73
CA GLN A 47 -13.22 10.27 23.45
C GLN A 47 -11.86 9.92 22.83
N ARG A 48 -10.92 9.49 23.67
CA ARG A 48 -9.55 9.14 23.24
C ARG A 48 -9.53 8.00 22.23
N GLU A 49 -10.33 6.96 22.44
CA GLU A 49 -10.36 5.78 21.57
C GLU A 49 -10.88 6.13 20.16
N GLN A 50 -11.90 6.98 20.07
CA GLN A 50 -12.39 7.51 18.79
C GLN A 50 -11.33 8.33 18.06
N ALA A 51 -10.63 9.21 18.80
CA ALA A 51 -9.56 10.03 18.24
C ALA A 51 -8.39 9.17 17.73
N LEU A 52 -8.04 8.09 18.43
CA LEU A 52 -7.01 7.16 18.01
C LEU A 52 -7.37 6.45 16.70
N GLU A 53 -8.58 5.90 16.57
CA GLU A 53 -8.99 5.22 15.34
C GLU A 53 -9.12 6.18 14.16
N ALA A 54 -9.60 7.41 14.40
CA ALA A 54 -9.62 8.46 13.38
C ALA A 54 -8.20 8.87 12.95
N THR A 55 -7.25 8.93 13.88
CA THR A 55 -5.84 9.22 13.60
C THR A 55 -5.19 8.09 12.81
N LYS A 56 -5.45 6.83 13.17
CA LYS A 56 -5.02 5.66 12.38
C LYS A 56 -5.56 5.72 10.96
N SER A 57 -6.87 5.95 10.80
CA SER A 57 -7.50 6.10 9.48
C SER A 57 -6.81 7.18 8.65
N LEU A 58 -6.52 8.34 9.27
CA LEU A 58 -5.82 9.44 8.62
C LEU A 58 -4.41 9.04 8.15
N LEU A 59 -3.67 8.31 8.99
CA LEU A 59 -2.32 7.84 8.69
C LEU A 59 -2.33 6.85 7.52
N VAL A 60 -3.20 5.84 7.57
CA VAL A 60 -3.34 4.83 6.51
C VAL A 60 -3.71 5.49 5.18
N CYS A 61 -4.68 6.41 5.19
CA CYS A 61 -5.07 7.16 3.99
C CYS A 61 -3.89 7.95 3.42
N ASN A 62 -3.11 8.64 4.26
CA ASN A 62 -1.93 9.39 3.82
C ASN A 62 -0.89 8.49 3.15
N SER A 63 -0.60 7.34 3.75
CA SER A 63 0.35 6.38 3.18
C SER A 63 -0.14 5.85 1.82
N ARG A 64 -1.43 5.51 1.70
CA ARG A 64 -2.05 5.10 0.42
C ARG A 64 -2.00 6.20 -0.63
N ILE A 65 -2.31 7.44 -0.28
CA ILE A 65 -2.23 8.60 -1.19
C ILE A 65 -0.81 8.75 -1.75
N LEU A 66 0.21 8.74 -0.89
CA LEU A 66 1.60 8.88 -1.31
C LEU A 66 2.03 7.73 -2.23
N SER A 67 1.63 6.51 -1.89
CA SER A 67 1.90 5.30 -2.70
C SER A 67 1.28 5.40 -4.09
N TYR A 68 -0.04 5.65 -4.17
CA TYR A 68 -0.75 5.73 -5.45
C TYR A 68 -0.30 6.90 -6.30
N MET A 69 -0.06 8.07 -5.70
CA MET A 69 0.45 9.24 -6.40
C MET A 69 1.85 9.01 -6.95
N GLY A 70 2.75 8.41 -6.15
CA GLY A 70 4.11 8.07 -6.58
C GLY A 70 4.12 7.06 -7.71
N GLU A 71 3.25 6.05 -7.66
CA GLU A 71 3.11 5.08 -8.75
C GLU A 71 2.56 5.70 -10.04
N LEU A 72 1.52 6.53 -9.95
CA LEU A 72 1.00 7.27 -11.11
C LEU A 72 2.08 8.14 -11.75
N GLN A 73 2.93 8.78 -10.94
CA GLN A 73 4.04 9.58 -11.43
C GLN A 73 5.08 8.70 -12.15
N ARG A 74 5.50 7.58 -11.56
CA ARG A 74 6.42 6.62 -12.19
C ARG A 74 5.91 6.13 -13.55
N ARG A 75 4.63 5.77 -13.64
CA ARG A 75 4.00 5.30 -14.88
C ARG A 75 3.99 6.37 -15.97
N LYS A 76 3.70 7.62 -15.59
CA LYS A 76 3.75 8.78 -16.51
C LYS A 76 5.16 9.05 -17.01
N GLU A 77 6.16 9.04 -16.13
CA GLU A 77 7.57 9.23 -16.49
C GLU A 77 8.05 8.14 -17.47
N ALA A 78 7.74 6.87 -17.20
CA ALA A 78 8.04 5.76 -18.11
C ALA A 78 7.41 5.96 -19.50
N GLN A 79 6.19 6.48 -19.58
CA GLN A 79 5.53 6.76 -20.86
C GLN A 79 6.25 7.87 -21.65
N VAL A 80 6.72 8.92 -20.98
CA VAL A 80 7.47 10.01 -21.62
C VAL A 80 8.81 9.50 -22.16
N LEU A 81 9.51 8.67 -21.40
CA LEU A 81 10.76 8.02 -21.80
C LEU A 81 10.57 7.12 -23.03
N GLU A 82 9.53 6.28 -23.04
CA GLU A 82 9.20 5.41 -24.19
C GLU A 82 8.89 6.23 -25.46
N LYS A 83 8.20 7.36 -25.34
CA LYS A 83 7.86 8.25 -26.46
C LYS A 83 9.08 9.01 -27.01
N THR A 84 10.07 9.30 -26.15
CA THR A 84 11.28 10.06 -26.52
C THR A 84 12.38 9.15 -27.11
N GLY A 85 12.39 7.86 -26.77
CA GLY A 85 13.46 6.91 -27.14
C GLY A 85 13.27 6.12 -28.45
N ARG A 86 12.12 6.16 -29.13
CA ARG A 86 11.87 5.32 -30.33
C ARG A 86 12.30 6.00 -31.64
N ARG A 87 13.43 5.59 -32.22
CA ARG A 87 13.64 5.68 -33.68
C ARG A 87 12.85 4.55 -34.38
N PRO A 88 12.17 4.80 -35.52
CA PRO A 88 11.22 3.85 -36.12
C PRO A 88 11.80 2.55 -36.70
N SER A 89 13.13 2.36 -36.69
CA SER A 89 13.81 1.38 -37.54
C SER A 89 14.43 0.20 -36.80
N ASP A 90 14.37 0.15 -35.47
CA ASP A 90 15.03 -0.93 -34.72
C ASP A 90 13.99 -1.94 -34.25
N SER A 91 14.06 -3.16 -34.79
CA SER A 91 13.37 -4.32 -34.26
C SER A 91 14.00 -4.63 -32.90
N GLY A 92 13.51 -3.93 -31.87
CA GLY A 92 14.00 -4.06 -30.51
C GLY A 92 13.97 -5.52 -30.03
N PRO A 93 14.78 -5.84 -29.01
CA PRO A 93 14.87 -7.19 -28.48
C PRO A 93 13.48 -7.73 -28.15
N PRO A 94 13.27 -9.06 -28.29
CA PRO A 94 11.98 -9.68 -28.05
C PRO A 94 11.45 -9.26 -26.67
N PRO A 95 10.12 -9.16 -26.49
CA PRO A 95 9.55 -8.78 -25.21
C PRO A 95 10.12 -9.71 -24.13
N GLU A 96 10.93 -9.12 -23.25
CA GLU A 96 11.53 -9.81 -22.13
C GLU A 96 10.37 -10.40 -21.32
N ARG A 97 10.42 -11.72 -21.09
CA ARG A 97 9.33 -12.39 -20.38
C ARG A 97 9.20 -11.72 -19.01
N SER A 98 8.05 -11.11 -18.72
CA SER A 98 7.81 -10.56 -17.40
C SER A 98 7.86 -11.70 -16.38
N PRO A 99 8.55 -11.52 -15.25
CA PRO A 99 8.60 -12.55 -14.22
C PRO A 99 7.19 -12.90 -13.73
N CYS A 100 7.01 -14.15 -13.31
CA CYS A 100 5.74 -14.61 -12.76
C CYS A 100 5.41 -13.81 -11.49
N ARG A 101 4.17 -13.32 -11.36
CA ARG A 101 3.66 -12.74 -10.12
C ARG A 101 2.98 -13.81 -9.28
N GLY A 102 3.17 -13.73 -7.97
CA GLY A 102 2.63 -14.66 -6.99
C GLY A 102 1.79 -13.97 -5.92
N ARG A 103 1.21 -14.80 -5.05
CA ARG A 103 0.46 -14.34 -3.87
C ARG A 103 1.31 -14.51 -2.62
N VAL A 104 1.38 -13.48 -1.79
CA VAL A 104 2.08 -13.49 -0.51
C VAL A 104 1.03 -13.28 0.59
N CYS A 105 0.93 -14.25 1.49
CA CYS A 105 0.06 -14.15 2.66
C CYS A 105 0.93 -14.02 3.89
N ILE A 106 0.66 -13.02 4.72
CA ILE A 106 1.30 -12.80 6.01
C ILE A 106 0.27 -13.10 7.09
N SER A 107 0.59 -14.06 7.96
CA SER A 107 -0.25 -14.52 9.06
C SER A 107 0.56 -14.66 10.34
N ASP A 108 -0.15 -14.79 11.47
CA ASP A 108 0.38 -15.29 12.75
C ASP A 108 1.58 -14.51 13.32
N TRP A 109 1.64 -13.21 13.10
CA TRP A 109 2.72 -12.37 13.62
C TRP A 109 2.45 -11.95 15.07
N LYS A 110 3.51 -12.06 15.89
CA LYS A 110 3.50 -11.76 17.32
C LYS A 110 4.65 -10.84 17.65
N LEU A 111 4.36 -9.74 18.34
CA LEU A 111 5.37 -8.83 18.86
C LEU A 111 5.56 -9.10 20.35
N LEU A 112 6.80 -9.39 20.76
CA LEU A 112 7.18 -9.48 22.16
C LEU A 112 7.23 -8.05 22.74
N TRP A 113 6.25 -7.72 23.58
CA TRP A 113 6.10 -6.39 24.15
C TRP A 113 7.07 -6.12 25.31
N ASP A 114 7.58 -7.19 25.93
CA ASP A 114 8.40 -7.12 27.15
C ASP A 114 9.84 -6.64 26.90
N THR A 115 10.35 -6.72 25.66
CA THR A 115 11.78 -6.44 25.37
C THR A 115 12.15 -4.96 25.19
N PHE A 116 11.20 -4.03 25.08
CA PHE A 116 11.54 -2.66 24.63
C PHE A 116 11.57 -1.53 25.67
N PHE A 117 10.78 -1.45 26.74
CA PHE A 117 10.83 -0.25 27.59
C PHE A 117 10.31 -0.43 29.04
N PHE A 118 11.14 -0.95 29.94
CA PHE A 118 10.97 -0.71 31.38
C PHE A 118 11.81 0.49 31.84
N PHE A 119 11.38 1.69 31.44
CA PHE A 119 11.83 2.94 32.07
C PHE A 119 10.67 3.94 32.22
N ASN A 120 9.57 3.51 32.84
CA ASN A 120 8.84 4.41 33.73
C ASN A 120 7.94 3.63 34.70
N ARG A 121 8.52 3.30 35.86
CA ARG A 121 7.75 3.16 37.09
C ARG A 121 6.97 4.47 37.26
N PHE A 122 5.65 4.41 37.09
CA PHE A 122 4.60 5.17 37.79
C PHE A 122 3.33 5.51 36.98
N TYR A 123 3.26 5.26 35.67
CA TYR A 123 2.04 5.57 34.90
C TYR A 123 1.22 4.37 34.37
N LEU A 124 -0.06 4.30 34.72
CA LEU A 124 -1.11 3.42 34.16
C LEU A 124 -1.41 3.73 32.66
N HIS A 125 -0.40 3.90 31.81
CA HIS A 125 -0.62 4.24 30.41
C HIS A 125 -1.02 3.00 29.61
N ARG A 126 -2.21 3.07 29.01
CA ARG A 126 -2.68 2.17 27.95
C ARG A 126 -2.21 2.73 26.61
N TRP A 127 -1.32 2.01 25.96
CA TRP A 127 -0.81 2.30 24.62
C TRP A 127 -1.81 1.83 23.58
N ALA A 128 -1.79 2.44 22.41
CA ALA A 128 -2.54 1.95 21.25
C ALA A 128 -1.56 1.66 20.12
N VAL A 129 -1.57 0.44 19.60
CA VAL A 129 -0.63 0.03 18.55
C VAL A 129 -1.33 -0.62 17.36
N PHE A 130 -0.78 -0.41 16.17
CA PHE A 130 -1.17 -1.13 14.96
C PHE A 130 0.04 -1.25 14.01
N LEU A 131 -0.04 -2.19 13.05
CA LEU A 131 0.92 -2.24 11.95
C LEU A 131 0.35 -1.67 10.67
N LEU A 132 1.25 -1.07 9.90
CA LEU A 132 1.08 -0.81 8.48
C LEU A 132 2.00 -1.75 7.69
N LEU A 133 1.44 -2.44 6.72
CA LEU A 133 2.15 -3.35 5.82
C LEU A 133 2.11 -2.79 4.40
N GLN A 134 3.27 -2.66 3.78
CA GLN A 134 3.37 -2.16 2.41
C GLN A 134 4.13 -3.16 1.53
N LEU A 135 3.52 -3.55 0.42
CA LEU A 135 4.15 -4.31 -0.65
C LEU A 135 3.86 -3.62 -1.98
N GLY A 136 4.88 -2.96 -2.52
CA GLY A 136 4.74 -2.13 -3.73
C GLY A 136 3.71 -1.00 -3.53
N GLU A 137 2.67 -0.98 -4.36
CA GLU A 137 1.57 -0.01 -4.26
C GLU A 137 0.49 -0.40 -3.24
N GLN A 138 0.46 -1.66 -2.79
CA GLN A 138 -0.56 -2.19 -1.87
C GLN A 138 -0.18 -1.85 -0.43
N ILE A 139 -1.10 -1.22 0.29
CA ILE A 139 -0.93 -0.85 1.70
C ILE A 139 -2.12 -1.35 2.50
N GLU A 140 -1.82 -2.20 3.47
CA GLU A 140 -2.76 -2.84 4.36
C GLU A 140 -2.42 -2.50 5.80
N ASP A 141 -3.44 -2.40 6.65
CA ASP A 141 -3.28 -2.08 8.06
C ASP A 141 -3.97 -3.13 8.92
N THR A 142 -3.57 -3.22 10.17
CA THR A 142 -4.17 -4.14 11.13
C THR A 142 -5.04 -3.41 12.11
N GLU A 143 -5.90 -4.14 12.81
CA GLU A 143 -6.69 -3.55 13.90
C GLU A 143 -5.78 -2.89 14.95
N MET A 144 -6.30 -1.81 15.53
CA MET A 144 -5.64 -1.15 16.64
C MET A 144 -5.86 -1.95 17.92
N ILE A 145 -4.77 -2.27 18.60
CA ILE A 145 -4.79 -3.01 19.85
C ILE A 145 -4.40 -2.06 20.98
N LEU A 146 -5.25 -2.00 22.01
CA LEU A 146 -4.94 -1.31 23.25
C LEU A 146 -4.10 -2.22 24.14
N VAL A 147 -2.90 -1.74 24.49
CA VAL A 147 -1.91 -2.51 25.24
C VAL A 147 -1.72 -1.89 26.62
N ASP A 148 -1.73 -2.73 27.65
CA ASP A 148 -1.39 -2.33 29.01
C ASP A 148 -0.16 -3.11 29.53
N ARG A 149 0.17 -2.90 30.80
CA ARG A 149 1.34 -3.52 31.44
C ARG A 149 1.22 -5.02 31.67
N THR A 150 0.04 -5.60 31.46
CA THR A 150 -0.21 -7.03 31.71
C THR A 150 -0.03 -7.88 30.45
N LEU A 151 0.08 -7.25 29.28
CA LEU A 151 0.31 -7.92 28.01
C LEU A 151 1.81 -8.12 27.77
N THR A 152 2.22 -9.37 27.58
CA THR A 152 3.61 -9.75 27.25
C THR A 152 3.82 -9.88 25.74
N ASP A 153 2.75 -10.22 25.02
CA ASP A 153 2.77 -10.50 23.59
C ASP A 153 1.57 -9.84 22.92
N ILE A 154 1.80 -9.24 21.77
CA ILE A 154 0.75 -8.64 20.95
C ILE A 154 0.62 -9.48 19.68
N SER A 155 -0.51 -10.14 19.52
CA SER A 155 -0.87 -10.88 18.32
C SER A 155 -1.96 -10.15 17.58
N PHE A 156 -1.83 -10.05 16.26
CA PHE A 156 -2.84 -9.44 15.42
C PHE A 156 -3.50 -10.53 14.60
N GLN A 157 -4.83 -10.57 14.62
CA GLN A 157 -5.59 -11.69 14.09
C GLN A 157 -5.75 -11.65 12.57
N ASN A 158 -5.42 -10.54 11.92
CA ASN A 158 -5.68 -10.35 10.50
C ASN A 158 -4.56 -10.94 9.64
N ASN A 159 -4.96 -11.84 8.74
CA ASN A 159 -4.13 -12.32 7.66
C ASN A 159 -4.16 -11.31 6.52
N VAL A 160 -3.00 -10.90 6.03
CA VAL A 160 -2.86 -9.93 4.95
C VAL A 160 -2.42 -10.66 3.69
N LEU A 161 -3.22 -10.56 2.62
CA LEU A 161 -2.96 -11.21 1.34
C LEU A 161 -2.62 -10.20 0.25
N PHE A 162 -1.39 -10.26 -0.25
CA PHE A 162 -0.94 -9.52 -1.43
C PHE A 162 -1.00 -10.41 -2.66
N THR A 163 -1.64 -9.96 -3.74
CA THR A 163 -1.90 -10.81 -4.92
C THR A 163 -0.94 -10.63 -6.08
N GLU A 164 -0.13 -9.58 -6.07
CA GLU A 164 0.66 -9.10 -7.21
C GLU A 164 2.16 -9.01 -6.85
N ALA A 165 2.67 -9.92 -6.04
CA ALA A 165 4.06 -9.90 -5.60
C ALA A 165 5.00 -10.46 -6.70
N GLY A 166 5.99 -9.66 -7.12
CA GLY A 166 7.08 -10.13 -7.98
C GLY A 166 8.09 -10.99 -7.22
N PRO A 167 9.04 -11.66 -7.91
CA PRO A 167 10.06 -12.48 -7.24
C PRO A 167 10.98 -11.67 -6.31
N ASP A 168 11.24 -10.40 -6.63
CA ASP A 168 12.09 -9.49 -5.85
C ASP A 168 11.24 -8.53 -5.00
N PHE A 169 10.11 -8.99 -4.47
CA PHE A 169 9.25 -8.14 -3.66
C PHE A 169 9.94 -7.72 -2.36
N GLU A 170 9.66 -6.50 -1.92
CA GLU A 170 10.05 -6.01 -0.61
C GLU A 170 8.78 -5.71 0.19
N LEU A 171 8.69 -6.32 1.38
CA LEU A 171 7.61 -6.09 2.33
C LEU A 171 8.12 -5.19 3.45
N ARG A 172 7.52 -4.02 3.60
CA ARG A 172 7.82 -3.09 4.69
C ARG A 172 6.75 -3.20 5.76
N LEU A 173 7.18 -3.41 7.01
CA LEU A 173 6.32 -3.44 8.20
C LEU A 173 6.66 -2.25 9.09
N GLU A 174 5.65 -1.46 9.46
CA GLU A 174 5.81 -0.27 10.30
C GLU A 174 4.91 -0.37 11.54
N LEU A 175 5.52 -0.31 12.71
CA LEU A 175 4.81 -0.28 14.00
C LEU A 175 4.53 1.14 14.43
N TYR A 176 3.25 1.45 14.57
CA TYR A 176 2.78 2.72 15.09
C TYR A 176 2.26 2.54 16.51
N GLY A 177 2.60 3.49 17.38
CA GLY A 177 2.19 3.51 18.78
C GLY A 177 1.85 4.93 19.24
N ALA A 178 0.83 5.06 20.09
CA ALA A 178 0.37 6.32 20.69
C ALA A 178 -0.05 6.15 22.16
#